data_AF-A0A7X8ZS61-F1
#
_entry.id   AF-A0A7X8ZS61-F1
#
_cell.length_a   1.000
_cell.length_b   1.000
_cell.length_c   1.000
_cell.angle_alpha   90.00
_cell.angle_beta   90.00
_cell.angle_gamma   90.00
#
_symmetry.space_group_name_H-M   'P 1'
#
loop_
_entity.id
_entity.type
_entity.pdbx_description
1 polymer ?
#
loop_
_entity_poly.entity_id
_entity_poly.type
_entity_poly.pdbx_seq_one_letter_code
_entity_poly.pdbx_strand_id
1 'polypeptide(L)'
;MAISPEAIQQTKPRFYRQLPNFGFNTQNRIEVPQAMFLSELDPNGHAINDRMYYKDIEKEQPILDEDGKDTGKKRIITVPIERVATAMQFVILEKQTTHICGDKLKFINHNLKPSEADQNLFIQFKQGWEKKNMETAKYEFVRSIKATGDAAFCASL
;
A
#
# COMPACT_ATOMS: atom_id res chain seq x y z
N MET A 1 11.59 -9.74 32.65
CA MET A 1 10.35 -8.92 32.64
C MET A 1 9.63 -9.23 31.34
N ALA A 2 8.41 -9.76 31.41
CA ALA A 2 7.60 -10.00 30.22
C ALA A 2 7.04 -8.66 29.73
N ILE A 3 7.29 -8.32 28.47
CA ILE A 3 6.73 -7.12 27.83
C ILE A 3 5.24 -7.38 27.66
N SER A 4 4.38 -6.55 28.26
CA SER A 4 2.93 -6.69 28.09
C SER A 4 2.55 -6.40 26.63
N PRO A 5 1.51 -7.05 26.08
CA PRO A 5 1.03 -6.77 24.71
C PRO A 5 0.73 -5.29 24.48
N GLU A 6 0.29 -4.58 25.52
CA GLU A 6 0.03 -3.14 25.51
C GLU A 6 1.32 -2.31 25.36
N ALA A 7 2.43 -2.74 25.97
CA ALA A 7 3.72 -2.08 25.85
C ALA A 7 4.34 -2.22 24.44
N ILE A 8 4.00 -3.30 23.71
CA ILE A 8 4.38 -3.48 22.29
C ILE A 8 3.54 -2.57 21.37
N GLN A 9 2.33 -2.21 21.76
CA GLN A 9 1.42 -1.40 20.93
C GLN A 9 1.70 0.11 21.05
N GLN A 10 2.24 0.56 22.18
CA GLN A 10 2.58 1.98 22.41
C GLN A 10 3.83 2.46 21.66
N THR A 11 4.62 1.55 21.08
CA THR A 11 5.83 1.89 20.30
C THR A 11 5.55 2.17 18.83
N LYS A 12 4.29 2.01 18.35
CA LYS A 12 3.92 2.37 16.99
C LYS A 12 3.99 3.90 16.81
N PRO A 13 4.72 4.43 15.82
CA PRO A 13 4.73 5.86 15.53
C PRO A 13 3.29 6.38 15.33
N ARG A 14 2.98 7.60 15.78
CA ARG A 14 1.74 8.28 15.39
C ARG A 14 1.98 8.92 14.03
N PHE A 15 1.30 8.42 13.01
CA PHE A 15 1.73 8.57 11.60
C PHE A 15 1.21 9.81 10.84
N TYR A 16 0.30 10.61 11.40
CA TYR A 16 -0.17 11.82 10.73
C TYR A 16 0.32 13.06 11.47
N ARG A 17 1.22 13.81 10.83
CA ARG A 17 1.56 15.19 11.22
C ARG A 17 0.79 16.12 10.32
N GLN A 18 -0.18 16.84 10.87
CA GLN A 18 -0.74 18.00 10.18
C GLN A 18 0.36 19.05 10.11
N LEU A 19 0.74 19.43 8.89
CA LEU A 19 1.69 20.53 8.70
C LEU A 19 1.01 21.87 9.03
N PRO A 20 1.71 22.82 9.66
CA PRO A 20 1.17 24.14 9.89
C PRO A 20 0.81 24.80 8.56
N ASN A 21 -0.32 25.50 8.55
CA ASN A 21 -0.87 26.14 7.36
C ASN A 21 -0.01 27.34 6.97
N PHE A 22 0.80 27.23 5.92
CA PHE A 22 1.70 28.31 5.47
C PHE A 22 1.04 29.43 4.64
N GLY A 23 -0.31 29.49 4.62
CA GLY A 23 -1.05 30.63 4.07
C GLY A 23 -1.32 30.60 2.55
N PHE A 24 -2.39 31.32 2.20
CA PHE A 24 -2.99 31.66 0.90
C PHE A 24 -3.40 30.58 -0.12
N ASN A 25 -3.15 29.29 0.12
CA ASN A 25 -3.90 28.23 -0.57
C ASN A 25 -4.08 27.02 0.35
N THR A 26 -5.22 27.01 1.06
CA THR A 26 -5.57 26.00 2.06
C THR A 26 -5.96 24.69 1.40
N GLN A 27 -4.98 23.83 1.17
CA GLN A 27 -5.20 22.40 1.30
C GLN A 27 -4.37 21.92 2.48
N ASN A 28 -5.04 21.35 3.49
CA ASN A 28 -4.37 20.62 4.56
C ASN A 28 -3.54 19.51 3.93
N ARG A 29 -2.23 19.72 3.80
CA ARG A 29 -1.32 18.70 3.28
C ARG A 29 -1.07 17.67 4.36
N ILE A 30 -1.25 16.41 4.00
CA ILE A 30 -0.97 15.26 4.85
C ILE A 30 0.28 14.59 4.27
N GLU A 31 1.35 14.52 5.07
CA GLU A 31 2.50 13.71 4.71
C GLU A 31 2.14 12.23 4.88
N VAL A 32 2.25 11.45 3.79
CA VAL A 32 2.01 10.01 3.79
C VAL A 32 3.34 9.33 3.42
N PRO A 33 3.97 8.57 4.32
CA PRO A 33 5.21 7.88 4.02
C PRO A 33 4.96 6.67 3.13
N GLN A 34 5.97 6.26 2.35
CA GLN A 34 5.88 5.09 1.45
C GLN A 34 5.49 3.80 2.17
N ALA A 35 5.88 3.65 3.44
CA ALA A 35 5.50 2.52 4.28
C ALA A 35 3.97 2.40 4.48
N MET A 36 3.23 3.52 4.47
CA MET A 36 1.77 3.48 4.56
C MET A 36 1.16 2.89 3.29
N PHE A 37 1.64 3.29 2.11
CA PHE A 37 1.17 2.69 0.86
C PHE A 37 1.40 1.17 0.82
N LEU A 38 2.56 0.70 1.32
CA LEU A 38 2.80 -0.74 1.46
C LEU A 38 1.85 -1.41 2.47
N SER A 39 1.54 -0.74 3.58
CA SER A 39 0.60 -1.26 4.58
C SER A 39 -0.85 -1.30 4.08
N GLU A 40 -1.23 -0.38 3.21
CA GLU A 40 -2.57 -0.38 2.58
C GLU A 40 -2.65 -1.41 1.44
N LEU A 41 -1.53 -1.68 0.76
CA LEU A 41 -1.48 -2.67 -0.31
C LEU A 41 -1.72 -4.10 0.22
N ASP A 42 -1.22 -4.41 1.42
CA ASP A 42 -1.46 -5.69 2.11
C ASP A 42 -2.72 -5.62 3.00
N PRO A 43 -3.76 -6.45 2.75
CA PRO A 43 -4.94 -6.52 3.61
C PRO A 43 -4.63 -6.75 5.09
N ASN A 44 -3.53 -7.42 5.42
CA ASN A 44 -3.13 -7.65 6.81
C ASN A 44 -2.67 -6.35 7.51
N GLY A 45 -2.11 -5.41 6.74
CA GLY A 45 -1.66 -4.11 7.24
C GLY A 45 -2.79 -3.11 7.47
N HIS A 46 -4.03 -3.45 7.11
CA HIS A 46 -5.18 -2.55 7.25
C HIS A 46 -5.50 -2.29 8.72
N ALA A 47 -5.80 -1.02 9.04
CA ALA A 47 -6.14 -0.59 10.39
C ALA A 47 -7.32 -1.36 11.00
N ILE A 48 -8.23 -1.88 10.17
CA ILE A 48 -9.39 -2.68 10.62
C ILE A 48 -8.97 -3.89 11.46
N ASN A 49 -7.79 -4.46 11.21
CA ASN A 49 -7.26 -5.60 11.96
C ASN A 49 -6.72 -5.20 13.35
N ASP A 50 -6.45 -3.92 13.58
CA ASP A 50 -5.96 -3.43 14.86
C ASP A 50 -7.12 -3.24 15.85
N ARG A 51 -7.19 -4.12 16.85
CA ARG A 51 -8.21 -4.08 17.91
C ARG A 51 -8.11 -2.87 18.82
N MET A 52 -6.97 -2.15 18.84
CA MET A 52 -6.85 -0.90 19.58
C MET A 52 -7.48 0.26 18.83
N TYR A 53 -7.36 0.25 17.50
CA TYR A 53 -7.94 1.28 16.65
C TYR A 53 -9.43 1.03 16.41
N TYR A 54 -9.82 -0.20 16.08
CA TYR A 54 -11.21 -0.65 16.01
C TYR A 54 -11.48 -1.63 17.14
N LYS A 55 -12.00 -1.11 18.26
CA LYS A 55 -12.25 -1.91 19.47
C LYS A 55 -13.39 -2.91 19.28
N ASP A 56 -13.25 -4.03 19.98
CA ASP A 56 -14.33 -5.01 20.16
C ASP A 56 -15.47 -4.41 20.99
N ILE A 57 -16.69 -4.97 20.87
CA ILE A 57 -17.85 -4.45 21.61
C ILE A 57 -17.76 -4.91 23.06
N GLU A 58 -17.74 -3.97 23.99
CA GLU A 58 -17.82 -4.26 25.42
C GLU A 58 -19.29 -4.26 25.87
N LYS A 59 -19.71 -5.35 26.54
CA LYS A 59 -21.05 -5.48 27.12
C LYS A 59 -20.93 -5.70 28.62
N GLU A 60 -21.73 -4.98 29.39
CA GLU A 60 -21.90 -5.25 30.82
C GLU A 60 -22.90 -6.38 31.00
N GLN A 61 -22.50 -7.46 31.68
CA GLN A 61 -23.42 -8.50 32.15
C GLN A 61 -23.45 -8.50 33.68
N PRO A 62 -24.64 -8.59 34.31
CA PRO A 62 -24.72 -8.83 35.74
C PRO A 62 -24.17 -10.22 36.07
N ILE A 63 -23.47 -10.32 37.20
CA ILE A 63 -23.08 -11.60 37.80
C ILE A 63 -24.31 -12.08 38.61
N LEU A 64 -24.74 -13.30 38.34
CA LEU A 64 -25.84 -13.96 39.03
C LEU A 64 -25.27 -14.92 40.09
N ASP A 65 -25.87 -14.96 41.27
CA ASP A 65 -25.55 -15.96 42.30
C ASP A 65 -26.13 -17.35 41.92
N GLU A 66 -25.80 -18.40 42.69
CA GLU A 66 -26.28 -19.79 42.45
C GLU A 66 -27.82 -19.91 42.41
N ASP A 67 -28.54 -18.97 43.04
CA ASP A 67 -30.01 -18.86 43.06
C ASP A 67 -30.59 -17.94 41.96
N GLY A 68 -29.76 -17.44 41.02
CA GLY A 68 -30.21 -16.62 39.89
C GLY A 68 -30.63 -15.20 40.24
N LYS A 69 -30.22 -14.67 41.42
CA LYS A 69 -30.45 -13.27 41.82
C LYS A 69 -29.26 -12.39 41.45
N ASP A 70 -29.54 -11.14 41.08
CA ASP A 70 -28.52 -10.14 40.73
C ASP A 70 -27.70 -9.74 41.97
N THR A 71 -26.40 -10.05 41.96
CA THR A 71 -25.48 -9.73 43.07
C THR A 71 -25.04 -8.25 43.10
N GLY A 72 -25.60 -7.41 42.22
CA GLY A 72 -25.22 -6.00 42.03
C GLY A 72 -23.82 -5.79 41.41
N LYS A 73 -23.05 -6.86 41.18
CA LYS A 73 -21.73 -6.84 40.54
C LYS A 73 -21.89 -7.07 39.04
N LYS A 74 -21.19 -6.26 38.24
CA LYS A 74 -21.18 -6.37 36.78
C LYS A 74 -19.83 -6.91 36.31
N ARG A 75 -19.86 -7.81 35.33
CA ARG A 75 -18.68 -8.23 34.55
C ARG A 75 -18.72 -7.57 33.18
N ILE A 76 -17.57 -7.10 32.71
CA ILE A 76 -17.42 -6.62 31.34
C ILE A 76 -17.03 -7.82 30.49
N ILE A 77 -17.79 -8.06 29.43
CA ILE A 77 -17.50 -9.11 28.44
C ILE A 77 -17.20 -8.42 27.12
N THR A 78 -16.03 -8.74 26.56
CA THR A 78 -15.63 -8.30 25.23
C THR A 78 -16.14 -9.30 24.19
N VAL A 79 -17.04 -8.84 23.31
CA VAL A 79 -17.54 -9.64 22.18
C VAL A 79 -16.65 -9.36 20.96
N PRO A 80 -15.95 -10.38 20.43
CA PRO A 80 -15.10 -10.20 19.26
C PRO A 80 -15.96 -9.85 18.03
N ILE A 81 -15.55 -8.81 17.31
CA ILE A 81 -16.18 -8.44 16.03
C ILE A 81 -15.45 -9.14 14.89
N GLU A 82 -16.20 -9.71 13.95
CA GLU A 82 -15.66 -10.19 12.68
C GLU A 82 -15.20 -9.01 11.82
N ARG A 83 -13.92 -9.02 11.44
CA ARG A 83 -13.28 -7.98 10.64
C ARG A 83 -12.88 -8.57 9.31
N VAL A 84 -13.20 -7.86 8.22
CA VAL A 84 -12.87 -8.29 6.87
C VAL A 84 -12.13 -7.15 6.18
N ALA A 85 -10.88 -7.41 5.82
CA ALA A 85 -10.07 -6.53 4.99
C ALA A 85 -10.14 -6.97 3.53
N THR A 86 -10.40 -6.04 2.61
CA THR A 86 -10.54 -6.34 1.18
C THR A 86 -9.30 -5.84 0.42
N ALA A 87 -8.71 -6.71 -0.39
CA ALA A 87 -7.51 -6.43 -1.18
C ALA A 87 -7.75 -5.55 -2.44
N MET A 88 -8.55 -4.50 -2.32
CA MET A 88 -8.96 -3.69 -3.48
C MET A 88 -7.78 -3.00 -4.15
N GLN A 89 -6.85 -2.45 -3.37
CA GLN A 89 -5.66 -1.77 -3.90
C GLN A 89 -4.75 -2.72 -4.68
N PHE A 90 -4.54 -3.94 -4.17
CA PHE A 90 -3.79 -4.98 -4.87
C PHE A 90 -4.43 -5.33 -6.22
N VAL A 91 -5.76 -5.51 -6.25
CA VAL A 91 -6.49 -5.80 -7.50
C VAL A 91 -6.38 -4.64 -8.49
N ILE A 92 -6.48 -3.40 -8.04
CA ILE A 92 -6.32 -2.21 -8.88
C ILE A 92 -4.91 -2.15 -9.46
N LEU A 93 -3.89 -2.37 -8.63
CA LEU A 93 -2.49 -2.40 -9.03
C LEU A 93 -2.26 -3.44 -10.13
N GLU A 94 -2.76 -4.66 -9.95
CA GLU A 94 -2.56 -5.74 -10.91
C GLU A 94 -3.27 -5.44 -12.24
N LYS A 95 -4.50 -4.92 -12.19
CA LYS A 95 -5.25 -4.52 -13.39
C LYS A 95 -4.56 -3.39 -14.16
N GLN A 96 -4.07 -2.36 -13.46
CA GLN A 96 -3.38 -1.25 -14.12
C GLN A 96 -2.05 -1.70 -14.70
N THR A 97 -1.30 -2.52 -13.97
CA THR A 97 0.02 -3.01 -14.40
C THR A 97 -0.12 -3.92 -15.62
N THR A 98 -1.06 -4.86 -15.61
CA THR A 98 -1.35 -5.74 -16.75
C THR A 98 -1.84 -4.95 -17.98
N HIS A 99 -2.65 -3.91 -17.79
CA HIS A 99 -3.10 -3.08 -18.91
C HIS A 99 -1.96 -2.29 -19.58
N ILE A 100 -1.01 -1.76 -18.80
CA ILE A 100 0.10 -0.94 -19.32
C ILE A 100 1.25 -1.81 -19.85
N CYS A 101 1.52 -2.94 -19.20
CA CYS A 101 2.68 -3.79 -19.48
C CYS A 101 2.31 -5.08 -20.23
N GLY A 102 1.03 -5.30 -20.54
CA GLY A 102 0.57 -6.49 -21.27
C GLY A 102 1.14 -6.57 -22.68
N ASP A 103 1.28 -5.43 -23.34
CA ASP A 103 1.88 -5.34 -24.67
C ASP A 103 3.34 -4.86 -24.61
N LYS A 104 4.18 -5.47 -25.46
CA LYS A 104 5.56 -5.05 -25.68
C LYS A 104 5.62 -3.62 -26.23
N LEU A 105 6.62 -2.87 -25.81
CA LEU A 105 6.80 -1.49 -26.26
C LEU A 105 7.22 -1.46 -27.73
N LYS A 106 6.52 -0.65 -28.54
CA LYS A 106 6.78 -0.54 -29.98
C LYS A 106 7.59 0.72 -30.25
N PHE A 107 8.82 0.55 -30.73
CA PHE A 107 9.65 1.67 -31.16
C PHE A 107 9.43 1.99 -32.63
N ILE A 108 9.17 3.26 -32.92
CA ILE A 108 8.97 3.81 -34.25
C ILE A 108 10.01 4.91 -34.46
N ASN A 109 10.72 4.87 -35.58
CA ASN A 109 11.60 5.97 -35.96
C ASN A 109 10.76 7.06 -36.62
N HIS A 110 10.82 8.28 -36.09
CA HIS A 110 10.06 9.42 -36.61
C HIS A 110 10.69 10.07 -37.85
N ASN A 111 11.97 9.78 -38.15
CA ASN A 111 12.63 10.33 -39.32
C ASN A 111 12.11 9.68 -40.61
N LEU A 112 11.59 10.50 -41.53
CA LEU A 112 11.04 10.09 -42.83
C LEU A 112 12.12 9.58 -43.82
N LYS A 113 13.36 10.05 -43.68
CA LYS A 113 14.53 9.62 -44.47
C LYS A 113 15.73 9.41 -43.53
N PRO A 114 15.76 8.33 -42.74
CA PRO A 114 16.83 8.09 -41.80
C PRO A 114 18.13 7.74 -42.54
N SER A 115 19.26 8.26 -42.07
CA SER A 115 20.57 7.84 -42.58
C SER A 115 20.84 6.38 -42.22
N GLU A 116 21.79 5.74 -42.91
CA GLU A 116 22.21 4.36 -42.56
C GLU A 116 22.71 4.26 -41.11
N ALA A 117 23.38 5.30 -40.60
CA ALA A 117 23.83 5.36 -39.21
C ALA A 117 22.64 5.38 -38.23
N ASP A 118 21.59 6.15 -38.52
CA ASP A 118 20.39 6.23 -37.69
C ASP A 118 19.61 4.91 -37.69
N GLN A 119 19.55 4.24 -38.84
CA GLN A 119 18.92 2.92 -38.94
C GLN A 119 19.68 1.89 -38.11
N ASN A 120 21.01 1.87 -38.21
CA ASN A 120 21.84 0.98 -37.42
C ASN A 120 21.70 1.24 -35.91
N LEU A 121 21.70 2.50 -35.48
CA LEU A 121 21.48 2.87 -34.08
C LEU A 121 20.10 2.41 -33.58
N PHE A 122 19.06 2.59 -34.39
CA PHE A 122 17.70 2.17 -34.06
C PHE A 122 17.57 0.64 -33.92
N ILE A 123 18.22 -0.12 -34.81
CA ILE A 123 18.28 -1.58 -34.73
C ILE A 123 19.04 -2.01 -33.47
N GLN A 124 20.20 -1.42 -33.19
CA GLN A 124 20.99 -1.70 -31.99
C GLN A 124 20.19 -1.40 -30.71
N PHE A 125 19.46 -0.30 -30.68
CA PHE A 125 18.60 0.06 -29.56
C PHE A 125 17.49 -0.99 -29.33
N LYS A 126 16.78 -1.41 -30.39
CA LYS A 126 15.76 -2.47 -30.30
C LYS A 126 16.34 -3.79 -29.80
N GLN A 127 17.49 -4.19 -30.33
CA GLN A 127 18.18 -5.40 -29.90
C GLN A 127 18.68 -5.29 -28.46
N GLY A 128 19.20 -4.13 -28.06
CA GLY A 128 19.64 -3.86 -26.70
C GLY A 128 18.49 -3.94 -25.69
N TRP A 129 17.33 -3.39 -26.04
CA TRP A 129 16.11 -3.46 -25.24
C TRP A 129 15.68 -4.91 -24.96
N GLU A 130 15.65 -5.75 -26.00
CA GLU A 130 15.30 -7.17 -25.87
C GLU A 130 16.37 -7.95 -25.13
N LYS A 131 17.65 -7.78 -25.48
CA LYS A 131 18.77 -8.52 -24.90
C LYS A 131 18.90 -8.29 -23.40
N LYS A 132 18.58 -7.09 -22.92
CA LYS A 132 18.66 -6.72 -21.51
C LYS A 132 17.33 -6.89 -20.76
N ASN A 133 16.32 -7.54 -21.36
CA ASN A 133 15.01 -7.78 -20.75
C ASN A 133 14.35 -6.50 -20.20
N MET A 134 14.43 -5.40 -20.96
CA MET A 134 13.94 -4.10 -20.50
C MET A 134 12.42 -4.05 -20.28
N GLU A 135 11.65 -4.97 -20.88
CA GLU A 135 10.22 -5.12 -20.58
C GLU A 135 9.97 -5.53 -19.12
N THR A 136 10.84 -6.36 -18.54
CA THR A 136 10.74 -6.73 -17.11
C THR A 136 11.06 -5.53 -16.23
N ALA A 137 12.12 -4.77 -16.56
CA ALA A 137 12.46 -3.55 -15.84
C ALA A 137 11.34 -2.50 -15.91
N LYS A 138 10.67 -2.37 -17.07
CA LYS A 138 9.47 -1.54 -17.23
C LYS A 138 8.33 -2.02 -16.32
N TYR A 139 8.06 -3.33 -16.28
CA TYR A 139 7.03 -3.90 -15.42
C TYR A 139 7.29 -3.57 -13.94
N GLU A 140 8.51 -3.79 -13.46
CA GLU A 140 8.91 -3.49 -12.07
C GLU A 140 8.79 -2.00 -11.76
N PHE A 141 9.22 -1.14 -12.68
CA PHE A 141 9.08 0.31 -12.55
C PHE A 141 7.62 0.75 -12.42
N VAL A 142 6.76 0.31 -13.33
CA VAL A 142 5.33 0.64 -13.31
C VAL A 142 4.68 0.12 -12.03
N ARG A 143 4.98 -1.13 -11.65
CA ARG A 143 4.46 -1.73 -10.42
C ARG A 143 4.87 -0.94 -9.18
N SER A 144 6.13 -0.52 -9.08
CA SER A 144 6.64 0.28 -7.95
C SER A 144 5.94 1.63 -7.86
N ILE A 145 5.81 2.37 -8.98
CA ILE A 145 5.06 3.66 -8.98
C ILE A 145 3.63 3.47 -8.52
N LYS A 146 2.95 2.42 -8.99
CA LYS A 146 1.56 2.15 -8.63
C LYS A 146 1.40 1.65 -7.19
N ALA A 147 2.43 1.01 -6.62
CA ALA A 147 2.43 0.53 -5.26
C ALA A 147 2.74 1.64 -4.25
N THR A 148 3.82 2.40 -4.44
CA THR A 148 4.37 3.31 -3.42
C THR A 148 4.44 4.76 -3.85
N GLY A 149 4.00 5.08 -5.07
CA GLY A 149 4.06 6.44 -5.63
C GLY A 149 5.46 6.86 -6.09
N ASP A 150 6.44 5.95 -6.02
CA ASP A 150 7.84 6.23 -6.33
C ASP A 150 8.51 5.00 -6.95
N ALA A 151 9.45 5.24 -7.87
CA ALA A 151 10.26 4.19 -8.47
C ALA A 151 11.52 4.76 -9.15
N ALA A 152 12.56 3.95 -9.14
CA ALA A 152 13.75 4.19 -9.95
C ALA A 152 13.71 3.30 -11.21
N PHE A 153 14.06 3.88 -12.35
CA PHE A 153 14.23 3.14 -13.60
C PHE A 153 15.69 3.17 -14.01
N CYS A 154 16.32 2.00 -14.08
CA CYS A 154 17.68 1.87 -14.58
C CYS A 154 17.64 1.25 -15.98
N ALA A 155 17.75 2.09 -17.00
CA ALA A 155 17.99 1.64 -18.36
C ALA A 155 19.49 1.72 -18.68
N SER A 156 20.17 0.59 -18.54
CA SER A 156 21.48 0.41 -19.16
C SER A 156 21.23 0.12 -20.65
N LEU A 157 21.50 1.08 -21.53
CA LEU A 157 21.49 0.87 -22.99
C LEU A 157 22.80 0.27 -23.46
#